data_AF-A0A670ZNN5-F1
#
_entry.id   AF-A0A670ZNN5-F1
#
_cell.length_a   1.000
_cell.length_b   1.000
_cell.length_c   1.000
_cell.angle_alpha   90.00
_cell.angle_beta   90.00
_cell.angle_gamma   90.00
#
_symmetry.space_group_name_H-M   'P 1'
#
loop_
_entity.id
_entity.type
_entity.pdbx_description
1 polymer ?
#
loop_
_entity_poly.entity_id
_entity_poly.type
_entity_poly.pdbx_seq_one_letter_code
_entity_poly.pdbx_strand_id
1 'polypeptide(L)'
;NNLSIAAKLNLCPCSLQCENPPNFLRASALAEHVKPVVVIPEEAPEDEEPENLIEISSAPSVEQPNVSDIFEQTFGPPNGLKDDRDLQIENLKKEIELLQTELAKIKLEAQRYITQLKAQVNSLEAEVEDQRMEKRKALVDNEQLRDELEKLQKAKFEGDKTRGLYLEAEKKASTTEIRYAKLKEKHNELINTHAELLRKNADTAKQLTVTQQSQEEVARVKEELAFQMEQAKRESEMKLEDQMLQVEQMKRQLESKAGELTQLQQSLSHSKQVGSDLNSQLEALQAEKETLRKSVNEKECELISTKGLIQEKELLLSQEAEKRMKEVQGLQEKLKTHEQNLQQKLLDDQFRILQGTIKEAESIIQDAVSKLDDPLHIRCTSSPDYLVSRAQAALESVNALEKGHKHYLTNMADATGLVAALAQFAHLTADAIVNGSATSHLAPTDHADKLTESCRDCGYHSLDYLNKLKDKHSRRGTLGAGNVVACSSPLIKTLEAFLELGDLVDKEMATTSAAVEDAVRRIEEMMNQARVESSGVKLEVNER
;
A
#
# COMPACT_ATOMS: atom_id res chain seq x y z
N ASN A 1 -71.32 16.09 93.64
CA ASN A 1 -69.99 16.65 93.98
C ASN A 1 -68.99 16.18 92.93
N ASN A 2 -68.89 16.93 91.84
CA ASN A 2 -67.88 17.97 91.57
C ASN A 2 -66.67 17.35 90.87
N LEU A 3 -66.61 17.42 89.54
CA LEU A 3 -66.04 18.51 88.71
C LEU A 3 -64.50 18.54 88.68
N SER A 4 -64.02 18.53 87.42
CA SER A 4 -62.95 19.38 86.87
C SER A 4 -61.55 18.82 86.63
N ILE A 5 -61.28 18.57 85.33
CA ILE A 5 -60.26 19.24 84.47
C ILE A 5 -58.81 19.32 84.98
N ALA A 6 -57.89 18.73 84.20
CA ALA A 6 -56.64 19.40 83.79
C ALA A 6 -55.98 18.69 82.59
N ALA A 7 -55.72 19.48 81.55
CA ALA A 7 -55.07 19.14 80.29
C ALA A 7 -53.54 19.06 80.40
N LYS A 8 -52.87 18.42 79.41
CA LYS A 8 -51.74 19.01 78.67
C LYS A 8 -51.26 18.12 77.51
N LEU A 9 -51.66 18.53 76.31
CA LEU A 9 -50.90 18.37 75.08
C LEU A 9 -49.63 19.23 75.17
N ASN A 10 -48.47 18.68 74.81
CA ASN A 10 -47.27 19.46 74.48
C ASN A 10 -46.83 19.07 73.07
N LEU A 11 -47.38 19.79 72.09
CA LEU A 11 -46.68 20.11 70.85
C LEU A 11 -45.74 21.28 71.16
N CYS A 12 -44.50 21.23 70.66
CA CYS A 12 -43.67 22.41 70.49
C CYS A 12 -43.29 22.54 69.00
N PRO A 13 -43.28 23.76 68.45
CA PRO A 13 -43.43 24.02 67.02
C PRO A 13 -42.10 24.36 66.34
N CYS A 14 -41.98 24.07 65.05
CA CYS A 14 -41.15 24.87 64.15
C CYS A 14 -41.85 24.99 62.81
N SER A 15 -42.20 26.24 62.54
CA SER A 15 -42.93 26.78 61.42
C SER A 15 -41.98 27.00 60.25
N LEU A 16 -42.24 26.35 59.12
CA LEU A 16 -41.93 26.86 57.77
C LEU A 16 -43.06 26.37 56.87
N GLN A 17 -44.05 27.25 56.67
CA GLN A 17 -45.10 27.09 55.67
C GLN A 17 -44.45 27.10 54.29
N CYS A 18 -44.36 25.94 53.64
CA CYS A 18 -44.46 25.88 52.18
C CYS A 18 -45.96 25.90 51.85
N GLU A 19 -46.49 27.07 51.52
CA GLU A 19 -47.81 27.18 50.90
C GLU A 19 -47.75 26.54 49.50
N ASN A 20 -48.18 25.27 49.44
CA ASN A 20 -48.74 24.49 48.33
C ASN A 20 -48.15 23.07 48.29
N PRO A 21 -48.97 22.00 48.42
CA PRO A 21 -48.49 20.64 48.21
C PRO A 21 -48.09 20.40 46.74
N PRO A 22 -47.14 19.50 46.47
CA PRO A 22 -46.62 19.28 45.11
C PRO A 22 -47.75 18.85 44.17
N ASN A 23 -47.99 19.68 43.15
CA ASN A 23 -49.00 19.44 42.14
C ASN A 23 -48.45 18.47 41.07
N PHE A 24 -48.78 17.18 41.21
CA PHE A 24 -48.37 16.13 40.27
C PHE A 24 -49.00 16.25 38.87
N LEU A 25 -49.86 17.25 38.62
CA LEU A 25 -50.46 17.52 37.31
C LEU A 25 -49.62 18.47 36.43
N ARG A 26 -48.49 19.01 36.92
CA ARG A 26 -47.63 19.92 36.14
C ARG A 26 -46.56 19.21 35.29
N ALA A 27 -46.40 17.89 35.41
CA ALA A 27 -45.37 17.13 34.69
C ALA A 27 -45.63 16.97 33.18
N SER A 28 -46.77 17.44 32.67
CA SER A 28 -47.15 17.33 31.25
C SER A 28 -47.28 18.67 30.51
N ALA A 29 -46.81 19.78 31.10
CA ALA A 29 -46.86 21.09 30.46
C ALA A 29 -45.72 21.25 29.42
N LEU A 30 -45.96 20.77 28.20
CA LEU A 30 -45.05 20.90 27.03
C LEU A 30 -44.80 22.35 26.58
N ALA A 31 -45.34 23.36 27.26
CA ALA A 31 -45.25 24.77 26.91
C ALA A 31 -44.14 25.54 27.65
N GLU A 32 -43.52 24.97 28.70
CA GLU A 32 -42.48 25.64 29.51
C GLU A 32 -41.06 25.06 29.29
N HIS A 33 -40.83 24.31 28.20
CA HIS A 33 -39.50 23.80 27.86
C HIS A 33 -38.69 24.83 27.06
N VAL A 34 -37.80 25.56 27.73
CA VAL A 34 -36.79 26.41 27.07
C VAL A 34 -35.59 25.55 26.70
N LYS A 35 -35.31 25.40 25.41
CA LYS A 35 -34.10 24.71 24.91
C LYS A 35 -32.85 25.52 25.28
N PRO A 36 -31.76 24.89 25.75
CA PRO A 36 -30.47 25.56 25.85
C PRO A 36 -29.97 25.89 24.44
N VAL A 37 -29.89 27.17 24.12
CA VAL A 37 -29.23 27.67 22.90
C VAL A 37 -27.73 27.67 23.18
N VAL A 38 -27.02 26.70 22.61
CA VAL A 38 -25.56 26.74 22.53
C VAL A 38 -25.22 27.56 21.30
N VAL A 39 -24.72 28.78 21.54
CA VAL A 39 -24.12 29.63 20.52
C VAL A 39 -22.75 29.04 20.20
N ILE A 40 -22.67 28.33 19.06
CA ILE A 40 -21.40 28.00 18.42
C ILE A 40 -20.94 29.28 17.70
N PRO A 41 -19.75 29.83 17.97
CA PRO A 41 -19.20 30.93 17.18
C PRO A 41 -19.12 30.54 15.70
N GLU A 42 -19.50 31.46 14.81
CA GLU A 42 -19.39 31.34 13.35
C GLU A 42 -17.97 30.87 12.95
N GLU A 43 -17.88 29.69 12.34
CA GLU A 43 -16.76 29.39 11.44
C GLU A 43 -17.01 30.12 10.13
N ALA A 44 -16.12 31.07 9.87
CA ALA A 44 -16.02 31.85 8.66
C ALA A 44 -15.61 30.94 7.47
N PRO A 45 -15.79 31.41 6.23
CA PRO A 45 -15.96 30.58 5.05
C PRO A 45 -14.66 29.91 4.61
N GLU A 46 -14.87 28.81 3.89
CA GLU A 46 -13.92 28.06 3.07
C GLU A 46 -12.90 28.99 2.38
N ASP A 47 -11.63 28.92 2.80
CA ASP A 47 -10.52 29.42 2.00
C ASP A 47 -10.22 28.37 0.92
N GLU A 48 -10.67 28.68 -0.30
CA GLU A 48 -10.17 28.11 -1.54
C GLU A 48 -8.65 28.35 -1.62
N GLU A 49 -7.84 27.30 -1.45
CA GLU A 49 -6.42 27.38 -1.81
C GLU A 49 -6.28 27.34 -3.35
N PRO A 50 -5.64 28.36 -3.96
CA PRO A 50 -5.53 28.44 -5.41
C PRO A 50 -4.43 27.52 -5.95
N GLU A 51 -4.74 26.97 -7.10
CA GLU A 51 -3.84 26.32 -8.05
C GLU A 51 -2.53 27.12 -8.24
N ASN A 52 -1.39 26.52 -7.92
CA ASN A 52 -0.10 27.01 -8.38
C ASN A 52 0.06 26.68 -9.88
N LEU A 53 -0.50 27.57 -10.70
CA LEU A 53 -0.18 27.77 -12.11
C LEU A 53 1.29 28.21 -12.24
N ILE A 54 2.16 27.31 -12.71
CA ILE A 54 3.46 27.71 -13.26
C ILE A 54 3.24 28.03 -14.74
N GLU A 55 2.83 29.27 -15.01
CA GLU A 55 3.01 29.92 -16.31
C GLU A 55 4.38 30.63 -16.33
N ILE A 56 5.29 30.18 -17.18
CA ILE A 56 6.48 30.97 -17.55
C ILE A 56 6.32 31.34 -19.02
N SER A 57 5.86 32.56 -19.27
CA SER A 57 5.94 33.20 -20.60
C SER A 57 6.71 34.52 -20.52
N SER A 58 7.72 34.57 -21.39
CA SER A 58 8.26 35.72 -22.13
C SER A 58 8.87 36.92 -21.40
N ALA A 59 10.15 37.17 -21.68
CA ALA A 59 10.56 38.46 -22.22
C ALA A 59 11.80 38.30 -23.16
N PRO A 60 11.76 38.83 -24.39
CA PRO A 60 12.91 39.00 -25.27
C PRO A 60 13.49 40.42 -25.15
N SER A 61 14.77 40.60 -25.57
CA SER A 61 15.45 41.80 -26.09
C SER A 61 16.96 41.65 -25.86
N VAL A 62 17.94 42.08 -26.66
CA VAL A 62 18.08 42.80 -27.94
C VAL A 62 19.60 42.78 -28.25
N GLU A 63 19.96 42.67 -29.54
CA GLU A 63 21.17 43.14 -30.25
C GLU A 63 22.63 42.77 -29.83
N GLN A 64 23.26 41.93 -30.67
CA GLN A 64 24.47 42.16 -31.51
C GLN A 64 25.61 43.10 -31.01
N PRO A 65 26.91 42.76 -31.25
CA PRO A 65 27.41 42.74 -32.63
C PRO A 65 28.42 41.64 -33.02
N ASN A 66 28.34 41.32 -34.32
CA ASN A 66 29.38 40.91 -35.26
C ASN A 66 30.81 40.74 -34.71
N VAL A 67 31.33 39.53 -34.86
CA VAL A 67 32.71 39.30 -35.27
C VAL A 67 32.68 38.53 -36.58
N SER A 68 32.81 39.29 -37.65
CA SER A 68 33.17 38.82 -38.98
C SER A 68 34.60 38.28 -38.96
N ASP A 69 34.84 37.28 -39.82
CA ASP A 69 36.10 36.96 -40.52
C ASP A 69 37.38 36.80 -39.70
N ILE A 70 37.96 35.59 -39.79
CA ILE A 70 39.39 35.30 -40.03
C ILE A 70 39.52 33.76 -39.97
N PHE A 71 39.17 33.02 -41.04
CA PHE A 71 39.83 31.74 -41.42
C PHE A 71 39.28 31.00 -42.66
N GLU A 72 38.56 31.64 -43.59
CA GLU A 72 38.08 30.94 -44.82
C GLU A 72 38.56 31.54 -46.16
N GLN A 73 39.74 32.16 -46.17
CA GLN A 73 40.33 32.68 -47.41
C GLN A 73 41.74 32.12 -47.63
N THR A 74 41.84 30.85 -48.02
CA THR A 74 43.12 30.27 -48.52
C THR A 74 42.98 29.37 -49.74
N PHE A 75 41.78 29.09 -50.26
CA PHE A 75 41.67 28.33 -51.51
C PHE A 75 40.68 29.00 -52.47
N GLY A 76 41.20 29.40 -53.64
CA GLY A 76 40.44 30.02 -54.73
C GLY A 76 39.38 29.08 -55.33
N PRO A 77 38.51 29.60 -56.22
CA PRO A 77 37.31 28.88 -56.64
C PRO A 77 37.63 27.88 -57.75
N PRO A 78 37.20 26.62 -57.66
CA PRO A 78 36.96 25.80 -58.83
C PRO A 78 35.48 25.85 -59.20
N ASN A 79 35.27 26.15 -60.47
CA ASN A 79 34.08 25.99 -61.29
C ASN A 79 33.00 25.01 -60.81
N GLY A 80 31.76 25.45 -60.99
CA GLY A 80 30.55 24.71 -60.66
C GLY A 80 30.38 23.39 -61.37
N LEU A 81 30.02 22.41 -60.56
CA LEU A 81 29.04 21.34 -60.72
C LEU A 81 28.84 20.87 -59.27
N LYS A 82 27.63 20.94 -58.68
CA LYS A 82 27.41 20.27 -57.39
C LYS A 82 27.69 18.79 -57.65
N ASP A 83 28.81 18.27 -57.14
CA ASP A 83 29.17 16.86 -57.23
C ASP A 83 28.04 16.04 -56.60
N ASP A 84 27.67 14.88 -57.17
CA ASP A 84 26.66 13.98 -56.60
C ASP A 84 26.95 13.62 -55.13
N ARG A 85 28.24 13.67 -54.76
CA ARG A 85 28.71 13.50 -53.38
C ARG A 85 28.26 14.64 -52.45
N ASP A 86 28.29 15.89 -52.91
CA ASP A 86 27.81 17.03 -52.12
C ASP A 86 26.29 16.97 -51.93
N LEU A 87 25.55 16.53 -52.95
CA LEU A 87 24.11 16.28 -52.84
C LEU A 87 23.80 15.14 -51.87
N GLN A 88 24.60 14.07 -51.88
CA GLN A 88 24.48 12.97 -50.92
C GLN A 88 24.79 13.42 -49.49
N ILE A 89 25.80 14.27 -49.30
CA ILE A 89 26.13 14.87 -47.99
C ILE A 89 24.99 15.78 -47.52
N GLU A 90 24.42 16.62 -48.38
CA GLU A 90 23.24 17.44 -48.04
C GLU A 90 22.04 16.57 -47.65
N ASN A 91 21.80 15.45 -48.35
CA ASN A 91 20.71 14.53 -48.03
C ASN A 91 20.92 13.81 -46.70
N LEU A 92 22.12 13.30 -46.42
CA LEU A 92 22.46 12.66 -45.14
C LEU A 92 22.38 13.66 -43.98
N LYS A 93 22.78 14.92 -44.18
CA LYS A 93 22.62 15.99 -43.17
C LYS A 93 21.15 16.22 -42.84
N LYS A 94 20.28 16.31 -43.85
CA LYS A 94 18.82 16.43 -43.65
C LYS A 94 18.23 15.21 -42.95
N GLU A 95 18.69 14.01 -43.30
CA GLU A 95 18.23 12.77 -42.65
C GLU A 95 18.66 12.72 -41.17
N ILE A 96 19.89 13.13 -40.86
CA ILE A 96 20.37 13.27 -39.48
C ILE A 96 19.53 14.28 -38.71
N GLU A 97 19.23 15.44 -39.29
CA GLU A 97 18.36 16.45 -38.67
C GLU A 97 16.94 15.90 -38.41
N LEU A 98 16.34 15.22 -39.39
CA LEU A 98 15.03 14.57 -39.23
C LEU A 98 15.05 13.52 -38.12
N LEU A 99 16.03 12.62 -38.10
CA LEU A 99 16.18 11.61 -37.06
C LEU A 99 16.41 12.23 -35.67
N GLN A 100 17.16 13.32 -35.58
CA GLN A 100 17.32 14.08 -34.33
C GLN A 100 15.99 14.67 -33.85
N THR A 101 15.17 15.22 -34.75
CA THR A 101 13.85 15.75 -34.39
C THR A 101 12.87 14.66 -33.96
N GLU A 102 12.89 13.50 -34.62
CA GLU A 102 12.04 12.36 -34.28
C GLU A 102 12.45 11.77 -32.93
N LEU A 103 13.76 11.65 -32.67
CA LEU A 103 14.29 11.22 -31.38
C LEU A 103 13.89 12.20 -30.26
N ALA A 104 13.94 13.51 -30.52
CA ALA A 104 13.48 14.53 -29.56
C ALA A 104 11.96 14.40 -29.26
N LYS A 105 11.15 14.13 -30.29
CA LYS A 105 9.71 13.89 -30.15
C LYS A 105 9.42 12.64 -29.31
N ILE A 106 10.10 11.52 -29.59
CA ILE A 106 9.95 10.27 -28.82
C ILE A 106 10.34 10.50 -27.36
N LYS A 107 11.43 11.22 -27.09
CA LYS A 107 11.83 11.58 -25.72
C LYS A 107 10.76 12.40 -25.00
N LEU A 108 10.17 13.38 -25.66
CA LEU A 108 9.11 14.21 -25.09
C LEU A 108 7.85 13.39 -24.77
N GLU A 109 7.45 12.49 -25.68
CA GLU A 109 6.31 11.59 -25.47
C GLU A 109 6.55 10.62 -24.32
N ALA A 110 7.75 10.04 -24.22
CA ALA A 110 8.14 9.20 -23.10
C ALA A 110 8.13 9.98 -21.77
N GLN A 111 8.64 11.21 -21.76
CA GLN A 111 8.62 12.07 -20.57
C GLN A 111 7.20 12.43 -20.14
N ARG A 112 6.29 12.68 -21.11
CA ARG A 112 4.87 12.90 -20.84
C ARG A 112 4.23 11.66 -20.21
N TYR A 113 4.53 10.46 -20.73
CA TYR A 113 4.00 9.21 -20.19
C TYR A 113 4.52 8.94 -18.76
N ILE A 114 5.80 9.18 -18.51
CA ILE A 114 6.39 9.10 -17.16
C ILE A 114 5.68 10.06 -16.20
N THR A 115 5.39 11.28 -16.64
CA THR A 115 4.70 12.29 -15.80
C THR A 115 3.27 11.85 -15.49
N GLN A 116 2.53 11.32 -16.47
CA GLN A 116 1.19 10.78 -16.28
C GLN A 116 1.17 9.59 -15.31
N LEU A 117 2.12 8.65 -15.46
CA LEU A 117 2.24 7.52 -14.55
C LEU A 117 2.59 7.97 -13.12
N LYS A 118 3.49 8.94 -12.96
CA LYS A 118 3.79 9.51 -11.64
C LYS A 118 2.57 10.16 -11.00
N ALA A 119 1.78 10.91 -11.78
CA ALA A 119 0.53 11.50 -11.28
C ALA A 119 -0.48 10.43 -10.85
N GLN A 120 -0.61 9.35 -11.62
CA GLN A 120 -1.47 8.21 -11.26
C GLN A 120 -1.00 7.50 -9.99
N VAL A 121 0.31 7.27 -9.84
CA VAL A 121 0.89 6.70 -8.61
C VAL A 121 0.55 7.58 -7.42
N ASN A 122 0.77 8.90 -7.52
CA ASN A 122 0.47 9.83 -6.43
C ASN A 122 -1.03 9.86 -6.09
N SER A 123 -1.92 9.80 -7.09
CA SER A 123 -3.37 9.71 -6.88
C SER A 123 -3.76 8.45 -6.13
N LEU A 124 -3.23 7.30 -6.56
CA LEU A 124 -3.49 6.02 -5.90
C LEU A 124 -2.91 5.96 -4.48
N GLU A 125 -1.75 6.57 -4.25
CA GLU A 125 -1.17 6.70 -2.91
C GLU A 125 -2.04 7.56 -1.98
N ALA A 126 -2.62 8.65 -2.49
CA ALA A 126 -3.58 9.48 -1.74
C ALA A 126 -4.87 8.70 -1.42
N GLU A 127 -5.46 8.02 -2.41
CA GLU A 127 -6.67 7.19 -2.21
C GLU A 127 -6.44 6.09 -1.17
N VAL A 128 -5.26 5.48 -1.14
CA VAL A 128 -4.91 4.47 -0.13
C VAL A 128 -4.82 5.08 1.27
N GLU A 129 -4.30 6.30 1.40
CA GLU A 129 -4.23 6.97 2.69
C GLU A 129 -5.62 7.42 3.18
N ASP A 130 -6.48 7.91 2.29
CA ASP A 130 -7.88 8.22 2.59
C ASP A 130 -8.63 6.98 3.08
N GLN A 131 -8.49 5.84 2.39
CA GLN A 131 -9.09 4.58 2.84
C GLN A 131 -8.55 4.11 4.20
N ARG A 132 -7.28 4.36 4.51
CA ARG A 132 -6.71 4.05 5.83
C ARG A 132 -7.32 4.94 6.91
N MET A 133 -7.51 6.22 6.63
CA MET A 133 -8.14 7.17 7.56
C MET A 133 -9.60 6.82 7.81
N GLU A 134 -10.36 6.50 6.76
CA GLU A 134 -11.75 6.05 6.86
C GLU A 134 -11.86 4.74 7.67
N LYS A 135 -10.97 3.77 7.43
CA LYS A 135 -10.91 2.54 8.23
C LYS A 135 -10.62 2.81 9.70
N ARG A 136 -9.68 3.71 10.02
CA ARG A 136 -9.37 4.08 11.42
C ARG A 136 -10.60 4.71 12.09
N LYS A 137 -11.29 5.61 11.40
CA LYS A 137 -12.54 6.22 11.88
C LYS A 137 -13.61 5.16 12.15
N ALA A 138 -13.85 4.26 11.21
CA ALA A 138 -14.82 3.18 11.38
C ALA A 138 -14.49 2.23 12.55
N LEU A 139 -13.21 1.98 12.84
CA LEU A 139 -12.79 1.19 14.00
C LEU A 139 -13.11 1.89 15.31
N VAL A 140 -12.84 3.20 15.41
CA VAL A 140 -13.18 4.00 16.60
C VAL A 140 -14.69 4.04 16.81
N ASP A 141 -15.46 4.27 15.75
CA ASP A 141 -16.92 4.27 15.83
C ASP A 141 -17.45 2.88 16.25
N ASN A 142 -16.84 1.79 15.78
CA ASN A 142 -17.23 0.44 16.20
C ASN A 142 -16.95 0.18 17.68
N GLU A 143 -15.83 0.67 18.21
CA GLU A 143 -15.48 0.58 19.63
C GLU A 143 -16.47 1.37 20.49
N GLN A 144 -16.80 2.60 20.09
CA GLN A 144 -17.83 3.41 20.75
C GLN A 144 -19.19 2.72 20.77
N LEU A 145 -19.61 2.15 19.64
CA LEU A 145 -20.88 1.40 19.56
C LEU A 145 -20.88 0.17 20.46
N ARG A 146 -19.75 -0.55 20.58
CA ARG A 146 -19.63 -1.70 21.51
C ARG A 146 -19.78 -1.25 22.96
N ASP A 147 -19.14 -0.15 23.34
CA ASP A 147 -19.24 0.42 24.69
C ASP A 147 -20.66 0.88 25.01
N GLU A 148 -21.34 1.53 24.07
CA GLU A 148 -22.75 1.92 24.21
C GLU A 148 -23.68 0.71 24.37
N LEU A 149 -23.45 -0.34 23.58
CA LEU A 149 -24.22 -1.57 23.63
C LEU A 149 -24.03 -2.28 24.99
N GLU A 150 -22.80 -2.32 25.52
CA GLU A 150 -22.53 -2.86 26.86
C GLU A 150 -23.24 -2.04 27.95
N LYS A 151 -23.21 -0.71 27.86
CA LYS A 151 -23.93 0.18 28.80
C LYS A 151 -25.44 -0.06 28.76
N LEU A 152 -26.02 -0.18 27.57
CA LEU A 152 -27.45 -0.46 27.40
C LEU A 152 -27.83 -1.85 27.92
N GLN A 153 -27.00 -2.86 27.72
CA GLN A 153 -27.23 -4.20 28.28
C GLN A 153 -27.20 -4.19 29.81
N LYS A 154 -26.23 -3.49 30.42
CA LYS A 154 -26.16 -3.32 31.87
C LYS A 154 -27.40 -2.60 32.41
N ALA A 155 -27.82 -1.51 31.76
CA ALA A 155 -29.02 -0.77 32.13
C ALA A 155 -30.29 -1.63 32.02
N LYS A 156 -30.42 -2.43 30.96
CA LYS A 156 -31.53 -3.38 30.79
C LYS A 156 -31.54 -4.43 31.90
N PHE A 157 -30.37 -5.02 32.21
CA PHE A 157 -30.24 -6.02 33.27
C PHE A 157 -30.65 -5.46 34.64
N GLU A 158 -30.17 -4.26 35.00
CA GLU A 158 -30.59 -3.58 36.23
C GLU A 158 -32.09 -3.25 36.22
N GLY A 159 -32.63 -2.82 35.08
CA GLY A 159 -34.07 -2.58 34.90
C GLY A 159 -34.91 -3.85 35.11
N ASP A 160 -34.50 -4.98 34.54
CA ASP A 160 -35.16 -6.27 34.70
C ASP A 160 -35.09 -6.78 36.14
N LYS A 161 -33.93 -6.63 36.79
CA LYS A 161 -33.75 -6.95 38.21
C LYS A 161 -34.67 -6.12 39.10
N THR A 162 -34.72 -4.81 38.86
CA THR A 162 -35.58 -3.89 39.62
C THR A 162 -37.06 -4.19 39.40
N ARG A 163 -37.46 -4.47 38.15
CA ARG A 163 -38.83 -4.93 37.81
C ARG A 163 -39.19 -6.23 38.54
N GLY A 164 -38.25 -7.18 38.64
CA GLY A 164 -38.44 -8.41 39.41
C GLY A 164 -38.73 -8.14 40.90
N LEU A 165 -37.99 -7.22 41.51
CA LEU A 165 -38.23 -6.81 42.90
C LEU A 165 -39.62 -6.16 43.08
N TYR A 166 -40.04 -5.31 42.15
CA TYR A 166 -41.38 -4.72 42.17
C TYR A 166 -42.48 -5.77 42.08
N LEU A 167 -42.37 -6.74 41.16
CA LEU A 167 -43.34 -7.83 41.03
C LEU A 167 -43.42 -8.69 42.29
N GLU A 168 -42.30 -8.96 42.96
CA GLU A 168 -42.29 -9.70 44.22
C GLU A 168 -42.97 -8.91 45.35
N ALA A 169 -42.72 -7.59 45.42
CA ALA A 169 -43.37 -6.70 46.38
C ALA A 169 -44.89 -6.61 46.13
N GLU A 170 -45.32 -6.48 44.88
CA GLU A 170 -46.73 -6.47 44.49
C GLU A 170 -47.44 -7.78 44.87
N LYS A 171 -46.81 -8.93 44.63
CA LYS A 171 -47.34 -10.24 45.06
C LYS A 171 -47.50 -10.32 46.58
N LYS A 172 -46.55 -9.78 47.35
CA LYS A 172 -46.63 -9.71 48.83
C LYS A 172 -47.74 -8.76 49.27
N ALA A 173 -47.92 -7.63 48.60
CA ALA A 173 -49.02 -6.70 48.87
C ALA A 173 -50.38 -7.32 48.58
N SER A 174 -50.57 -7.92 47.40
CA SER A 174 -51.82 -8.60 47.00
C SER A 174 -52.19 -9.75 47.95
N THR A 175 -51.22 -10.57 48.36
CA THR A 175 -51.49 -11.64 49.34
C THR A 175 -51.88 -11.08 50.72
N THR A 176 -51.34 -9.94 51.11
CA THR A 176 -51.72 -9.24 52.35
C THR A 176 -53.12 -8.64 52.24
N GLU A 177 -53.46 -8.03 51.10
CA GLU A 177 -54.79 -7.49 50.80
C GLU A 177 -55.88 -8.57 50.85
N ILE A 178 -55.63 -9.74 50.25
CA ILE A 178 -56.55 -10.89 50.33
C ILE A 178 -56.78 -11.32 51.78
N ARG A 179 -55.74 -11.31 52.63
CA ARG A 179 -55.87 -11.64 54.06
C ARG A 179 -56.74 -10.62 54.80
N TYR A 180 -56.54 -9.33 54.55
CA TYR A 180 -57.37 -8.27 55.13
C TYR A 180 -58.82 -8.34 54.67
N ALA A 181 -59.07 -8.65 53.39
CA ALA A 181 -60.42 -8.82 52.86
C ALA A 181 -61.17 -9.96 53.59
N LYS A 182 -60.52 -11.11 53.78
CA LYS A 182 -61.09 -12.24 54.54
C LYS A 182 -61.35 -11.87 56.01
N LEU A 183 -60.46 -11.12 56.63
CA LEU A 183 -60.66 -10.66 58.01
C LEU A 183 -61.87 -9.72 58.13
N LYS A 184 -62.03 -8.81 57.17
CA LYS A 184 -63.18 -7.90 57.09
C LYS A 184 -64.50 -8.66 56.90
N GLU A 185 -64.50 -9.69 56.07
CA GLU A 185 -65.66 -10.58 55.89
C GLU A 185 -66.07 -11.24 57.22
N LYS A 186 -65.10 -11.82 57.96
CA LYS A 186 -65.36 -12.41 59.28
C LYS A 186 -65.85 -11.40 60.32
N HIS A 187 -65.35 -10.17 60.28
CA HIS A 187 -65.83 -9.11 61.16
C HIS A 187 -67.30 -8.75 60.84
N ASN A 188 -67.65 -8.65 59.57
CA ASN A 188 -69.02 -8.36 59.14
C ASN A 188 -69.99 -9.51 59.52
N GLU A 189 -69.59 -10.77 59.36
CA GLU A 189 -70.37 -11.93 59.82
C GLU A 189 -70.70 -11.84 61.32
N LEU A 190 -69.72 -11.46 62.13
CA LEU A 190 -69.89 -11.31 63.59
C LEU A 190 -70.85 -10.16 63.95
N ILE A 191 -70.76 -9.02 63.26
CA ILE A 191 -71.69 -7.89 63.48
C ILE A 191 -73.14 -8.30 63.15
N ASN A 192 -73.34 -8.97 62.01
CA ASN A 192 -74.66 -9.37 61.56
C ASN A 192 -75.31 -10.38 62.51
N THR A 193 -74.55 -11.39 62.96
CA THR A 193 -75.04 -12.37 63.94
C THR A 193 -75.40 -11.71 65.28
N HIS A 194 -74.62 -10.73 65.73
CA HIS A 194 -74.94 -9.96 66.93
C HIS A 194 -76.25 -9.15 66.79
N ALA A 195 -76.46 -8.50 65.64
CA ALA A 195 -77.68 -7.75 65.35
C ALA A 195 -78.93 -8.63 65.30
N GLU A 196 -78.82 -9.84 64.74
CA GLU A 196 -79.92 -10.81 64.69
C GLU A 196 -80.32 -11.31 66.08
N LEU A 197 -79.35 -11.58 66.95
CA LEU A 197 -79.61 -12.01 68.32
C LEU A 197 -80.35 -10.93 69.14
N LEU A 198 -80.02 -9.65 68.92
CA LEU A 198 -80.72 -8.53 69.58
C LEU A 198 -82.19 -8.42 69.16
N ARG A 199 -82.51 -8.64 67.86
CA ARG A 199 -83.90 -8.65 67.39
C ARG A 199 -84.69 -9.81 67.98
N LYS A 200 -84.12 -11.02 67.97
CA LYS A 200 -84.77 -12.22 68.54
C LYS A 200 -85.08 -12.07 70.02
N ASN A 201 -84.19 -11.45 70.79
CA ASN A 201 -84.40 -11.19 72.22
C ASN A 201 -85.54 -10.19 72.48
N ALA A 202 -85.77 -9.23 71.58
CA ALA A 202 -86.87 -8.27 71.68
C ALA A 202 -88.24 -8.88 71.34
N ASP A 203 -88.28 -9.81 70.38
CA ASP A 203 -89.52 -10.50 69.97
C ASP A 203 -89.97 -11.52 71.02
N THR A 204 -89.03 -12.23 71.68
CA THR A 204 -89.34 -13.14 72.79
C THR A 204 -89.85 -12.41 74.04
N ALA A 205 -89.41 -11.17 74.29
CA ALA A 205 -89.91 -10.35 75.38
C ALA A 205 -91.37 -9.88 75.18
N LYS A 206 -91.82 -9.69 73.92
CA LYS A 206 -93.20 -9.24 73.61
C LYS A 206 -94.23 -10.36 73.67
N GLN A 207 -93.86 -11.60 73.32
CA GLN A 207 -94.77 -12.74 73.32
C GLN A 207 -95.16 -13.21 74.74
N LEU A 208 -94.30 -12.97 75.74
CA LEU A 208 -94.52 -13.39 77.13
C LEU A 208 -95.56 -12.52 77.87
N THR A 209 -95.78 -11.28 77.44
CA THR A 209 -96.72 -10.33 78.08
C THR A 209 -98.18 -10.47 77.62
N VAL A 210 -98.44 -11.06 76.45
CA VAL A 210 -99.79 -11.15 75.86
C VAL A 210 -100.53 -12.42 76.30
N THR A 211 -99.81 -13.47 76.71
CA THR A 211 -100.38 -14.79 77.05
C THR A 211 -100.93 -14.91 78.48
N GLN A 212 -100.70 -13.91 79.35
CA GLN A 212 -101.15 -13.94 80.75
C GLN A 212 -102.51 -13.27 81.03
N GLN A 213 -103.14 -12.59 80.05
CA GLN A 213 -104.34 -11.77 80.29
C GLN A 213 -105.67 -12.28 79.69
N SER A 214 -105.69 -13.37 78.91
CA SER A 214 -106.86 -13.69 78.06
C SER A 214 -107.66 -14.94 78.43
N GLN A 215 -107.56 -15.48 79.65
CA GLN A 215 -108.13 -16.80 79.98
C GLN A 215 -109.38 -16.81 80.90
N GLU A 216 -109.90 -15.68 81.38
CA GLU A 216 -111.00 -15.67 82.38
C GLU A 216 -112.41 -15.23 81.92
N GLU A 217 -112.62 -14.61 80.75
CA GLU A 217 -113.91 -13.90 80.56
C GLU A 217 -115.00 -14.50 79.67
N VAL A 218 -114.77 -15.50 78.81
CA VAL A 218 -115.69 -15.61 77.64
C VAL A 218 -116.51 -16.89 77.51
N ALA A 219 -116.69 -17.62 78.63
CA ALA A 219 -117.89 -18.42 78.85
C ALA A 219 -119.20 -17.57 78.77
N ARG A 220 -119.11 -16.24 78.76
CA ARG A 220 -120.24 -15.29 78.66
C ARG A 220 -120.68 -14.89 77.23
N VAL A 221 -119.95 -15.24 76.16
CA VAL A 221 -120.30 -14.81 74.77
C VAL A 221 -120.87 -15.96 73.93
N LYS A 222 -121.33 -17.02 74.62
CA LYS A 222 -122.14 -18.11 74.04
C LYS A 222 -123.53 -17.63 73.59
N GLU A 223 -123.96 -16.43 74.02
CA GLU A 223 -125.21 -15.77 73.59
C GLU A 223 -125.04 -14.76 72.43
N GLU A 224 -123.82 -14.29 72.13
CA GLU A 224 -123.51 -13.38 70.99
C GLU A 224 -123.29 -14.15 69.66
N LEU A 225 -123.22 -15.48 69.73
CA LEU A 225 -122.87 -16.38 68.62
C LEU A 225 -123.87 -16.36 67.44
N ALA A 226 -125.03 -15.71 67.60
CA ALA A 226 -125.99 -15.47 66.53
C ALA A 226 -125.59 -14.28 65.62
N PHE A 227 -124.82 -13.31 66.13
CA PHE A 227 -124.27 -12.18 65.36
C PHE A 227 -123.00 -12.59 64.57
N GLN A 228 -122.30 -13.64 65.02
CA GLN A 228 -121.07 -14.15 64.39
C GLN A 228 -121.28 -14.82 63.03
N MET A 229 -122.51 -15.21 62.66
CA MET A 229 -122.74 -15.88 61.37
C MET A 229 -122.69 -14.91 60.18
N GLU A 230 -123.06 -13.63 60.38
CA GLU A 230 -122.98 -12.56 59.36
C GLU A 230 -121.54 -12.00 59.23
N GLN A 231 -120.76 -12.06 60.32
CA GLN A 231 -119.34 -11.70 60.35
C GLN A 231 -118.46 -12.75 59.63
N ALA A 232 -118.77 -14.05 59.79
CA ALA A 232 -118.05 -15.14 59.13
C ALA A 232 -118.10 -15.09 57.59
N LYS A 233 -119.16 -14.48 57.01
CA LYS A 233 -119.29 -14.30 55.56
C LYS A 233 -118.34 -13.24 55.00
N ARG A 234 -118.16 -12.10 55.68
CA ARG A 234 -117.18 -11.06 55.31
C ARG A 234 -115.74 -11.49 55.57
N GLU A 235 -115.49 -12.31 56.59
CA GLU A 235 -114.15 -12.89 56.84
C GLU A 235 -113.75 -13.93 55.79
N SER A 236 -114.71 -14.63 55.17
CA SER A 236 -114.47 -15.55 54.06
C SER A 236 -114.06 -14.81 52.78
N GLU A 237 -114.72 -13.69 52.45
CA GLU A 237 -114.41 -12.86 51.28
C GLU A 237 -113.05 -12.16 51.42
N MET A 238 -112.71 -11.63 52.60
CA MET A 238 -111.41 -10.99 52.86
C MET A 238 -110.25 -12.00 52.85
N LYS A 239 -110.45 -13.24 53.32
CA LYS A 239 -109.45 -14.32 53.24
C LYS A 239 -109.21 -14.78 51.80
N LEU A 240 -110.23 -14.79 50.95
CA LEU A 240 -110.09 -15.13 49.54
C LEU A 240 -109.28 -14.05 48.79
N GLU A 241 -109.53 -12.78 49.11
CA GLU A 241 -108.82 -11.64 48.53
C GLU A 241 -107.35 -11.58 49.00
N ASP A 242 -107.08 -11.88 50.27
CA ASP A 242 -105.71 -12.01 50.80
C ASP A 242 -104.97 -13.24 50.21
N GLN A 243 -105.66 -14.36 50.02
CA GLN A 243 -105.12 -15.52 49.31
C GLN A 243 -104.84 -15.21 47.83
N MET A 244 -105.68 -14.42 47.16
CA MET A 244 -105.42 -13.94 45.80
C MET A 244 -104.19 -13.03 45.75
N LEU A 245 -104.03 -12.09 46.69
CA LEU A 245 -102.85 -11.23 46.76
C LEU A 245 -101.56 -12.02 47.03
N GLN A 246 -101.61 -13.02 47.91
CA GLN A 246 -100.47 -13.92 48.17
C GLN A 246 -100.12 -14.75 46.92
N VAL A 247 -101.11 -15.25 46.18
CA VAL A 247 -100.88 -15.96 44.91
C VAL A 247 -100.30 -15.02 43.85
N GLU A 248 -100.81 -13.79 43.72
CA GLU A 248 -100.28 -12.76 42.82
C GLU A 248 -98.83 -12.38 43.16
N GLN A 249 -98.51 -12.26 44.46
CA GLN A 249 -97.16 -11.97 44.95
C GLN A 249 -96.20 -13.14 44.69
N MET A 250 -96.62 -14.38 44.98
CA MET A 250 -95.84 -15.58 44.69
C MET A 250 -95.61 -15.73 43.18
N LYS A 251 -96.61 -15.40 42.36
CA LYS A 251 -96.50 -15.41 40.89
C LYS A 251 -95.46 -14.38 40.40
N ARG A 252 -95.49 -13.15 40.91
CA ARG A 252 -94.47 -12.13 40.58
C ARG A 252 -93.06 -12.53 41.05
N GLN A 253 -92.94 -13.16 42.22
CA GLN A 253 -91.66 -13.68 42.70
C GLN A 253 -91.16 -14.84 41.83
N LEU A 254 -92.05 -15.74 41.39
CA LEU A 254 -91.72 -16.83 40.49
C LEU A 254 -91.29 -16.31 39.11
N GLU A 255 -91.98 -15.30 38.57
CA GLU A 255 -91.63 -14.61 37.33
C GLU A 255 -90.28 -13.88 37.44
N SER A 256 -90.02 -13.18 38.56
CA SER A 256 -88.71 -12.56 38.85
C SER A 256 -87.60 -13.60 38.92
N LYS A 257 -87.82 -14.71 39.64
CA LYS A 257 -86.84 -15.79 39.78
C LYS A 257 -86.61 -16.51 38.46
N ALA A 258 -87.64 -16.70 37.62
CA ALA A 258 -87.48 -17.22 36.26
C ALA A 258 -86.67 -16.26 35.37
N GLY A 259 -86.87 -14.94 35.51
CA GLY A 259 -86.05 -13.92 34.86
C GLY A 259 -84.58 -13.98 35.26
N GLU A 260 -84.28 -14.08 36.55
CA GLU A 260 -82.91 -14.24 37.05
C GLU A 260 -82.27 -15.56 36.55
N LEU A 261 -83.04 -16.65 36.53
CA LEU A 261 -82.56 -17.95 36.07
C LEU A 261 -82.21 -17.93 34.57
N THR A 262 -83.03 -17.28 33.74
CA THR A 262 -82.75 -17.11 32.30
C THR A 262 -81.51 -16.24 32.06
N GLN A 263 -81.30 -15.15 32.81
CA GLN A 263 -80.07 -14.34 32.73
C GLN A 263 -78.82 -15.11 33.15
N LEU A 264 -78.89 -15.89 34.24
CA LEU A 264 -77.79 -16.76 34.66
C LEU A 264 -77.49 -17.84 33.62
N GLN A 265 -78.53 -18.40 33.01
CA GLN A 265 -78.39 -19.42 31.97
C GLN A 265 -77.73 -18.86 30.69
N GLN A 266 -78.09 -17.63 30.30
CA GLN A 266 -77.43 -16.89 29.22
C GLN A 266 -75.98 -16.52 29.54
N SER A 267 -75.70 -16.08 30.78
CA SER A 267 -74.34 -15.75 31.22
C SER A 267 -73.46 -16.99 31.28
N LEU A 268 -74.00 -18.12 31.73
CA LEU A 268 -73.32 -19.40 31.74
C LEU A 268 -73.06 -19.93 30.33
N SER A 269 -74.00 -19.79 29.40
CA SER A 269 -73.78 -20.20 28.00
C SER A 269 -72.73 -19.32 27.33
N HIS A 270 -72.74 -18.01 27.59
CA HIS A 270 -71.72 -17.10 27.09
C HIS A 270 -70.34 -17.42 27.67
N SER A 271 -70.24 -17.65 28.98
CA SER A 271 -68.99 -18.06 29.63
C SER A 271 -68.47 -19.41 29.12
N LYS A 272 -69.35 -20.38 28.86
CA LYS A 272 -68.97 -21.67 28.24
C LYS A 272 -68.43 -21.48 26.82
N GLN A 273 -69.05 -20.61 26.03
CA GLN A 273 -68.59 -20.32 24.67
C GLN A 273 -67.23 -19.61 24.67
N VAL A 274 -67.05 -18.58 25.52
CA VAL A 274 -65.74 -17.94 25.71
C VAL A 274 -64.69 -18.95 26.21
N GLY A 275 -65.09 -19.88 27.08
CA GLY A 275 -64.23 -20.98 27.53
C GLY A 275 -63.80 -21.93 26.40
N SER A 276 -64.70 -22.29 25.49
CA SER A 276 -64.32 -23.12 24.32
C SER A 276 -63.44 -22.36 23.34
N ASP A 277 -63.72 -21.07 23.12
CA ASP A 277 -62.93 -20.22 22.22
C ASP A 277 -61.51 -20.05 22.74
N LEU A 278 -61.34 -19.77 24.04
CA LEU A 278 -60.03 -19.73 24.70
C LEU A 278 -59.30 -21.08 24.62
N ASN A 279 -60.00 -22.19 24.82
CA ASN A 279 -59.40 -23.52 24.70
C ASN A 279 -58.90 -23.78 23.27
N SER A 280 -59.67 -23.38 22.25
CA SER A 280 -59.25 -23.50 20.84
C SER A 280 -58.02 -22.65 20.52
N GLN A 281 -57.93 -21.44 21.08
CA GLN A 281 -56.77 -20.57 20.93
C GLN A 281 -55.54 -21.13 21.64
N LEU A 282 -55.71 -21.73 22.82
CA LEU A 282 -54.64 -22.40 23.55
C LEU A 282 -54.09 -23.58 22.74
N GLU A 283 -54.96 -24.40 22.16
CA GLU A 283 -54.56 -25.53 21.31
C GLU A 283 -53.83 -25.05 20.04
N ALA A 284 -54.31 -23.98 19.40
CA ALA A 284 -53.65 -23.38 18.25
C ALA A 284 -52.25 -22.83 18.59
N LEU A 285 -52.11 -22.11 19.71
CA LEU A 285 -50.82 -21.61 20.20
C LEU A 285 -49.87 -22.74 20.60
N GLN A 286 -50.40 -23.84 21.14
CA GLN A 286 -49.62 -25.02 21.48
C GLN A 286 -49.06 -25.69 20.22
N ALA A 287 -49.89 -25.82 19.18
CA ALA A 287 -49.46 -26.33 17.87
C ALA A 287 -48.40 -25.41 17.22
N GLU A 288 -48.59 -24.10 17.25
CA GLU A 288 -47.62 -23.12 16.75
C GLU A 288 -46.28 -23.19 17.52
N LYS A 289 -46.33 -23.35 18.85
CA LYS A 289 -45.14 -23.55 19.67
C LYS A 289 -44.38 -24.81 19.27
N GLU A 290 -45.08 -25.90 18.98
CA GLU A 290 -44.46 -27.15 18.54
C GLU A 290 -43.85 -27.05 17.15
N THR A 291 -44.50 -26.38 16.20
CA THR A 291 -43.95 -26.15 14.86
C THR A 291 -42.72 -25.25 14.91
N LEU A 292 -42.77 -24.15 15.67
CA LEU A 292 -41.61 -23.29 15.90
C LEU A 292 -40.46 -24.04 16.55
N ARG A 293 -40.73 -24.89 17.55
CA ARG A 293 -39.69 -25.70 18.20
C ARG A 293 -39.01 -26.67 17.22
N LYS A 294 -39.77 -27.31 16.34
CA LYS A 294 -39.22 -28.17 15.27
C LYS A 294 -38.34 -27.35 14.32
N SER A 295 -38.82 -26.20 13.88
CA SER A 295 -38.06 -25.31 12.99
C SER A 295 -36.75 -24.81 13.62
N VAL A 296 -36.77 -24.43 14.90
CA VAL A 296 -35.55 -24.05 15.64
C VAL A 296 -34.56 -25.20 15.68
N ASN A 297 -35.02 -26.41 16.00
CA ASN A 297 -34.14 -27.59 16.08
C ASN A 297 -33.55 -27.97 14.72
N GLU A 298 -34.32 -27.83 13.62
CA GLU A 298 -33.82 -27.99 12.26
C GLU A 298 -32.73 -26.96 11.93
N LYS A 299 -32.96 -25.68 12.29
CA LYS A 299 -31.98 -24.61 12.09
C LYS A 299 -30.73 -24.79 12.94
N GLU A 300 -30.84 -25.30 14.16
CA GLU A 300 -29.69 -25.66 14.99
C GLU A 300 -28.86 -26.79 14.36
N CYS A 301 -29.49 -27.82 13.81
CA CYS A 301 -28.80 -28.89 13.08
C CYS A 301 -28.11 -28.37 11.80
N GLU A 302 -28.77 -27.52 11.01
CA GLU A 302 -28.17 -26.88 9.83
C GLU A 302 -26.96 -26.01 10.23
N LEU A 303 -27.07 -25.27 11.34
CA LEU A 303 -26.00 -24.42 11.85
C LEU A 303 -24.78 -25.24 12.32
N ILE A 304 -25.00 -26.39 12.96
CA ILE A 304 -23.91 -27.30 13.34
C ILE A 304 -23.24 -27.89 12.08
N SER A 305 -24.03 -28.34 11.10
CA SER A 305 -23.53 -28.88 9.84
C SER A 305 -22.69 -27.87 9.06
N THR A 306 -23.19 -26.65 8.90
CA THR A 306 -22.48 -25.55 8.23
C THR A 306 -21.20 -25.15 8.95
N LYS A 307 -21.20 -25.11 10.30
CA LYS A 307 -19.97 -24.91 11.08
C LYS A 307 -18.94 -26.00 10.84
N GLY A 308 -19.35 -27.27 10.78
CA GLY A 308 -18.46 -28.39 10.45
C GLY A 308 -17.82 -28.26 9.06
N LEU A 309 -18.63 -27.88 8.06
CA LEU A 309 -18.15 -27.63 6.71
C LEU A 309 -17.16 -26.46 6.64
N ILE A 310 -17.41 -25.38 7.39
CA ILE A 310 -16.48 -24.24 7.48
C ILE A 310 -15.13 -24.69 8.06
N GLN A 311 -15.13 -25.43 9.17
CA GLN A 311 -13.90 -25.94 9.79
C GLN A 311 -13.11 -26.86 8.86
N GLU A 312 -13.80 -27.73 8.11
CA GLU A 312 -13.15 -28.59 7.12
C GLU A 312 -12.53 -27.77 5.98
N LYS A 313 -13.23 -26.75 5.49
CA LYS A 313 -12.72 -25.86 4.44
C LYS A 313 -11.55 -25.02 4.92
N GLU A 314 -11.58 -24.52 6.16
CA GLU A 314 -10.46 -23.80 6.79
C GLU A 314 -9.23 -24.69 6.90
N LEU A 315 -9.39 -25.96 7.30
CA LEU A 315 -8.30 -26.93 7.36
C LEU A 315 -7.69 -27.18 5.99
N LEU A 316 -8.52 -27.42 4.96
CA LEU A 316 -8.06 -27.63 3.59
C LEU A 316 -7.34 -26.40 3.02
N LEU A 317 -7.87 -25.20 3.28
CA LEU A 317 -7.24 -23.94 2.89
C LEU A 317 -5.88 -23.75 3.57
N SER A 318 -5.78 -24.07 4.87
CA SER A 318 -4.51 -24.01 5.60
C SER A 318 -3.48 -25.00 5.03
N GLN A 319 -3.88 -26.25 4.77
CA GLN A 319 -2.99 -27.25 4.17
C GLN A 319 -2.53 -26.84 2.76
N GLU A 320 -3.41 -26.27 1.96
CA GLU A 320 -3.09 -25.78 0.62
C GLU A 320 -2.15 -24.55 0.68
N ALA A 321 -2.37 -23.64 1.64
CA ALA A 321 -1.48 -22.51 1.89
C ALA A 321 -0.07 -22.97 2.30
N GLU A 322 0.04 -23.97 3.17
CA GLU A 322 1.33 -24.58 3.56
C GLU A 322 2.03 -25.26 2.37
N LYS A 323 1.29 -25.98 1.52
CA LYS A 323 1.85 -26.59 0.30
C LYS A 323 2.39 -25.53 -0.64
N ARG A 324 1.61 -24.47 -0.91
CA ARG A 324 2.06 -23.35 -1.74
C ARG A 324 3.27 -22.64 -1.16
N MET A 325 3.33 -22.47 0.17
CA MET A 325 4.50 -21.89 0.82
C MET A 325 5.77 -22.73 0.59
N LYS A 326 5.67 -24.06 0.75
CA LYS A 326 6.79 -24.98 0.50
C LYS A 326 7.22 -24.98 -0.98
N GLU A 327 6.26 -24.94 -1.90
CA GLU A 327 6.53 -24.86 -3.33
C GLU A 327 7.25 -23.55 -3.70
N VAL A 328 6.77 -22.41 -3.18
CA VAL A 328 7.40 -21.10 -3.39
C VAL A 328 8.82 -21.09 -2.83
N GLN A 329 9.04 -21.60 -1.62
CA GLN A 329 10.39 -21.71 -1.04
C GLN A 329 11.31 -22.58 -1.89
N GLY A 330 10.85 -23.76 -2.32
CA GLY A 330 11.62 -24.65 -3.19
C GLY A 330 11.93 -24.03 -4.55
N LEU A 331 11.02 -23.25 -5.12
CA LEU A 331 11.26 -22.50 -6.36
C LEU A 331 12.24 -21.35 -6.16
N GLN A 332 12.16 -20.63 -5.04
CA GLN A 332 13.10 -19.55 -4.71
C GLN A 332 14.54 -20.08 -4.53
N GLU A 333 14.73 -21.22 -3.87
CA GLU A 333 16.05 -21.85 -3.74
C GLU A 333 16.60 -22.31 -5.10
N LYS A 334 15.75 -22.92 -5.95
CA LYS A 334 16.12 -23.31 -7.31
C LYS A 334 16.48 -22.10 -8.17
N LEU A 335 15.73 -21.01 -8.07
CA LEU A 335 16.03 -19.78 -8.80
C LEU A 335 17.38 -19.20 -8.36
N LYS A 336 17.59 -19.06 -7.05
CA LYS A 336 18.84 -18.54 -6.48
C LYS A 336 20.05 -19.37 -6.89
N THR A 337 19.95 -20.69 -6.82
CA THR A 337 21.03 -21.60 -7.25
C THR A 337 21.25 -21.51 -8.76
N HIS A 338 20.19 -21.38 -9.56
CA HIS A 338 20.30 -21.19 -11.00
C HIS A 338 20.99 -19.86 -11.38
N GLU A 339 20.63 -18.76 -10.72
CA GLU A 339 21.26 -17.45 -10.91
C GLU A 339 22.75 -17.47 -10.54
N GLN A 340 23.11 -18.09 -9.41
CA GLN A 340 24.51 -18.26 -9.01
C GLN A 340 25.29 -19.09 -10.03
N ASN A 341 24.69 -20.17 -10.55
CA ASN A 341 25.31 -20.98 -11.58
C ASN A 341 25.50 -20.22 -12.90
N LEU A 342 24.54 -19.37 -13.30
CA LEU A 342 24.65 -18.52 -14.49
C LEU A 342 25.75 -17.46 -14.31
N GLN A 343 25.82 -16.80 -13.15
CA GLN A 343 26.88 -15.84 -12.83
C GLN A 343 28.26 -16.50 -12.87
N GLN A 344 28.40 -17.69 -12.27
CA GLN A 344 29.66 -18.43 -12.29
C GLN A 344 30.05 -18.84 -13.72
N LYS A 345 29.10 -19.35 -14.52
CA LYS A 345 29.33 -19.68 -15.93
C LYS A 345 29.78 -18.48 -16.74
N LEU A 346 29.14 -17.32 -16.56
CA LEU A 346 29.54 -16.08 -17.24
C LEU A 346 31.00 -15.73 -16.92
N LEU A 347 31.40 -15.77 -15.64
CA LEU A 347 32.77 -15.49 -15.23
C LEU A 347 33.78 -16.50 -15.83
N ASP A 348 33.41 -17.78 -15.87
CA ASP A 348 34.26 -18.82 -16.44
C ASP A 348 34.40 -18.69 -17.96
N ASP A 349 33.33 -18.31 -18.67
CA ASP A 349 33.34 -18.09 -20.12
C ASP A 349 34.15 -16.83 -20.48
N GLN A 350 33.98 -15.72 -19.75
CA GLN A 350 34.78 -14.51 -19.91
C GLN A 350 36.26 -14.79 -19.68
N PHE A 351 36.59 -15.57 -18.66
CA PHE A 351 37.95 -15.99 -18.41
C PHE A 351 38.51 -16.88 -19.53
N ARG A 352 37.71 -17.81 -20.06
CA ARG A 352 38.10 -18.68 -21.17
C ARG A 352 38.42 -17.89 -22.44
N ILE A 353 37.59 -16.90 -22.77
CA ILE A 353 37.83 -16.00 -23.91
C ILE A 353 39.16 -15.28 -23.72
N LEU A 354 39.37 -14.67 -22.55
CA LEU A 354 40.61 -13.98 -22.24
C LEU A 354 41.84 -14.90 -22.36
N GLN A 355 41.77 -16.12 -21.85
CA GLN A 355 42.86 -17.11 -21.99
C GLN A 355 43.11 -17.48 -23.46
N GLY A 356 42.05 -17.61 -24.27
CA GLY A 356 42.16 -17.83 -25.71
C GLY A 356 42.90 -16.67 -26.40
N THR A 357 42.49 -15.44 -26.11
CA THR A 357 43.13 -14.23 -26.66
C THR A 357 44.59 -14.10 -26.24
N ILE A 358 44.94 -14.39 -24.97
CA ILE A 358 46.32 -14.35 -24.51
C ILE A 358 47.18 -15.37 -25.27
N LYS A 359 46.69 -16.61 -25.46
CA LYS A 359 47.41 -17.63 -26.23
C LYS A 359 47.63 -17.21 -27.69
N GLU A 360 46.63 -16.60 -28.30
CA GLU A 360 46.75 -16.09 -29.67
C GLU A 360 47.78 -14.94 -29.75
N ALA A 361 47.70 -13.99 -28.81
CA ALA A 361 48.66 -12.89 -28.71
C ALA A 361 50.10 -13.39 -28.55
N GLU A 362 50.32 -14.43 -27.75
CA GLU A 362 51.63 -15.07 -27.63
C GLU A 362 52.08 -15.71 -28.93
N SER A 363 51.19 -16.41 -29.64
CA SER A 363 51.52 -17.03 -30.93
C SER A 363 51.97 -15.98 -31.95
N ILE A 364 51.26 -14.85 -32.03
CA ILE A 364 51.60 -13.74 -32.92
C ILE A 364 52.98 -13.15 -32.60
N ILE A 365 53.25 -12.88 -31.32
CA ILE A 365 54.55 -12.30 -30.91
C ILE A 365 55.67 -13.33 -31.09
N GLN A 366 55.43 -14.60 -30.77
CA GLN A 366 56.41 -15.67 -30.92
C GLN A 366 56.79 -15.90 -32.40
N ASP A 367 55.81 -15.82 -33.31
CA ASP A 367 56.04 -15.87 -34.76
C ASP A 367 56.91 -14.68 -35.20
N ALA A 368 56.57 -13.45 -34.78
CA ALA A 368 57.36 -12.26 -35.09
C ALA A 368 58.80 -12.34 -34.58
N VAL A 369 59.02 -12.84 -33.35
CA VAL A 369 60.37 -13.07 -32.81
C VAL A 369 61.12 -14.13 -33.63
N SER A 370 60.44 -15.18 -34.10
CA SER A 370 61.08 -16.19 -34.96
C SER A 370 61.54 -15.64 -36.31
N LYS A 371 60.92 -14.55 -36.81
CA LYS A 371 61.35 -13.86 -38.04
C LYS A 371 62.69 -13.14 -37.91
N LEU A 372 63.14 -12.84 -36.69
CA LEU A 372 64.46 -12.24 -36.48
C LEU A 372 65.59 -13.17 -36.96
N ASP A 373 65.38 -14.49 -36.86
CA ASP A 373 66.36 -15.51 -37.23
C ASP A 373 66.00 -16.21 -38.56
N ASP A 374 64.95 -15.76 -39.27
CA ASP A 374 64.48 -16.36 -40.53
C ASP A 374 65.33 -15.89 -41.72
N PRO A 375 66.11 -16.78 -42.39
CA PRO A 375 66.96 -16.39 -43.50
C PRO A 375 66.17 -15.88 -44.72
N LEU A 376 64.87 -16.17 -44.83
CA LEU A 376 64.03 -15.62 -45.90
C LEU A 376 63.60 -14.18 -45.61
N HIS A 377 63.60 -13.76 -44.34
CA HIS A 377 63.25 -12.40 -43.93
C HIS A 377 64.35 -11.39 -44.30
N ILE A 378 65.60 -11.82 -44.50
CA ILE A 378 66.74 -10.93 -44.79
C ILE A 378 66.57 -10.04 -46.04
N ARG A 379 65.63 -10.42 -46.93
CA ARG A 379 65.31 -9.66 -48.15
C ARG A 379 64.27 -8.57 -47.92
N CYS A 380 63.63 -8.53 -46.76
CA CYS A 380 62.66 -7.51 -46.39
C CYS A 380 63.39 -6.26 -45.91
N THR A 381 62.98 -5.08 -46.35
CA THR A 381 63.60 -3.82 -45.94
C THR A 381 62.55 -2.85 -45.43
N SER A 382 62.87 -2.07 -44.41
CA SER A 382 61.98 -1.05 -43.86
C SER A 382 62.77 0.23 -43.56
N SER A 383 62.11 1.39 -43.66
CA SER A 383 62.76 2.66 -43.34
C SER A 383 62.76 2.91 -41.83
N PRO A 384 63.82 3.55 -41.29
CA PRO A 384 63.87 3.93 -39.88
C PRO A 384 62.65 4.75 -39.44
N ASP A 385 62.18 5.71 -40.25
CA ASP A 385 60.99 6.51 -39.94
C ASP A 385 59.72 5.69 -39.82
N TYR A 386 59.55 4.69 -40.70
CA TYR A 386 58.39 3.81 -40.64
C TYR A 386 58.45 2.94 -39.38
N LEU A 387 59.62 2.43 -39.02
CA LEU A 387 59.83 1.69 -37.78
C LEU A 387 59.56 2.55 -36.54
N VAL A 388 59.98 3.82 -36.51
CA VAL A 388 59.64 4.74 -35.41
C VAL A 388 58.12 4.88 -35.27
N SER A 389 57.39 5.06 -36.38
CA SER A 389 55.92 5.08 -36.37
C SER A 389 55.31 3.79 -35.80
N ARG A 390 55.84 2.62 -36.17
CA ARG A 390 55.36 1.32 -35.66
C ARG A 390 55.68 1.13 -34.18
N ALA A 391 56.89 1.47 -33.75
CA ALA A 391 57.33 1.36 -32.36
C ALA A 391 56.53 2.29 -31.43
N GLN A 392 56.19 3.49 -31.90
CA GLN A 392 55.32 4.42 -31.18
C GLN A 392 53.89 3.88 -31.05
N ALA A 393 53.32 3.33 -32.12
CA ALA A 393 52.00 2.71 -32.08
C ALA A 393 51.97 1.50 -31.12
N ALA A 394 53.02 0.67 -31.11
CA ALA A 394 53.17 -0.41 -30.15
C ALA A 394 53.23 0.10 -28.71
N LEU A 395 54.00 1.15 -28.44
CA LEU A 395 54.07 1.79 -27.11
C LEU A 395 52.71 2.33 -26.66
N GLU A 396 51.96 3.01 -27.53
CA GLU A 396 50.64 3.54 -27.22
C GLU A 396 49.62 2.44 -26.88
N SER A 397 49.73 1.28 -27.54
CA SER A 397 48.87 0.13 -27.27
C SER A 397 49.04 -0.45 -25.85
N VAL A 398 50.21 -0.26 -25.23
CA VAL A 398 50.47 -0.65 -23.83
C VAL A 398 49.55 0.12 -22.88
N ASN A 399 49.30 1.40 -23.14
CA ASN A 399 48.39 2.21 -22.33
C ASN A 399 46.94 1.71 -22.45
N ALA A 400 46.52 1.28 -23.65
CA ALA A 400 45.21 0.68 -23.85
C ALA A 400 45.09 -0.66 -23.11
N LEU A 401 46.16 -1.46 -23.12
CA LEU A 401 46.25 -2.74 -22.41
C LEU A 401 46.13 -2.58 -20.89
N GLU A 402 46.83 -1.59 -20.33
CA GLU A 402 46.75 -1.28 -18.89
C GLU A 402 45.33 -0.82 -18.49
N LYS A 403 44.72 0.08 -19.28
CA LYS A 403 43.35 0.54 -19.06
C LYS A 403 42.35 -0.61 -19.14
N GLY A 404 42.47 -1.47 -20.16
CA GLY A 404 41.62 -2.65 -20.34
C GLY A 404 41.76 -3.63 -19.19
N HIS A 405 42.98 -3.87 -18.72
CA HIS A 405 43.24 -4.77 -17.58
C HIS A 405 42.65 -4.21 -16.30
N LYS A 406 42.83 -2.91 -16.01
CA LYS A 406 42.21 -2.25 -14.86
C LYS A 406 40.68 -2.35 -14.89
N HIS A 407 40.07 -2.13 -16.05
CA HIS A 407 38.61 -2.27 -16.21
C HIS A 407 38.14 -3.70 -15.93
N TYR A 408 38.80 -4.70 -16.52
CA TYR A 408 38.49 -6.11 -16.28
C TYR A 408 38.64 -6.49 -14.79
N LEU A 409 39.62 -5.93 -14.08
CA LEU A 409 39.77 -6.14 -12.64
C LEU A 409 38.60 -5.60 -11.81
N THR A 410 38.01 -4.49 -12.25
CA THR A 410 36.80 -3.93 -11.61
C THR A 410 35.54 -4.70 -11.96
N ASN A 411 35.46 -5.27 -13.16
CA ASN A 411 34.32 -6.07 -13.61
C ASN A 411 34.79 -7.31 -14.41
N MET A 412 34.92 -8.43 -13.73
CA MET A 412 35.39 -9.70 -14.32
C MET A 412 34.38 -10.34 -15.28
N ALA A 413 33.13 -9.84 -15.30
CA ALA A 413 32.11 -10.30 -16.22
C ALA A 413 32.20 -9.65 -17.61
N ASP A 414 33.11 -8.68 -17.80
CA ASP A 414 33.34 -8.02 -19.08
C ASP A 414 34.83 -7.99 -19.45
N ALA A 415 35.26 -8.96 -20.25
CA ALA A 415 36.62 -9.04 -20.78
C ALA A 415 36.81 -8.27 -22.09
N THR A 416 35.74 -7.69 -22.68
CA THR A 416 35.74 -7.15 -24.04
C THR A 416 36.86 -6.13 -24.27
N GLY A 417 36.98 -5.16 -23.37
CA GLY A 417 37.99 -4.10 -23.48
C GLY A 417 39.43 -4.63 -23.38
N LEU A 418 39.67 -5.61 -22.51
CA LEU A 418 40.99 -6.24 -22.36
C LEU A 418 41.34 -7.12 -23.56
N VAL A 419 40.36 -7.87 -24.09
CA VAL A 419 40.52 -8.71 -25.28
C VAL A 419 40.90 -7.87 -26.49
N ALA A 420 40.19 -6.75 -26.72
CA ALA A 420 40.50 -5.83 -27.82
C ALA A 420 41.92 -5.23 -27.68
N ALA A 421 42.27 -4.80 -26.47
CA ALA A 421 43.59 -4.23 -26.21
C ALA A 421 44.73 -5.26 -26.36
N LEU A 422 44.52 -6.52 -25.95
CA LEU A 422 45.47 -7.61 -26.14
C LEU A 422 45.73 -7.92 -27.62
N ALA A 423 44.67 -7.98 -28.42
CA ALA A 423 44.79 -8.20 -29.87
C ALA A 423 45.58 -7.07 -30.54
N GLN A 424 45.22 -5.81 -30.22
CA GLN A 424 45.92 -4.64 -30.76
C GLN A 424 47.39 -4.60 -30.34
N PHE A 425 47.68 -4.86 -29.06
CA PHE A 425 49.04 -4.93 -28.53
C PHE A 425 49.87 -6.00 -29.25
N ALA A 426 49.34 -7.21 -29.41
CA ALA A 426 50.05 -8.29 -30.07
C ALA A 426 50.41 -7.95 -31.53
N HIS A 427 49.45 -7.41 -32.28
CA HIS A 427 49.68 -7.03 -33.67
C HIS A 427 50.69 -5.90 -33.82
N LEU A 428 50.55 -4.81 -33.05
CA LEU A 428 51.46 -3.66 -33.17
C LEU A 428 52.87 -3.99 -32.67
N THR A 429 52.99 -4.82 -31.64
CA THR A 429 54.28 -5.31 -31.15
C THR A 429 54.95 -6.21 -32.17
N ALA A 430 54.23 -7.16 -32.76
CA ALA A 430 54.74 -8.01 -33.83
C ALA A 430 55.16 -7.21 -35.06
N ASP A 431 54.36 -6.23 -35.49
CA ASP A 431 54.65 -5.33 -36.61
C ASP A 431 55.95 -4.52 -36.35
N ALA A 432 56.14 -4.01 -35.13
CA ALA A 432 57.36 -3.32 -34.73
C ALA A 432 58.60 -4.25 -34.73
N ILE A 433 58.47 -5.50 -34.26
CA ILE A 433 59.56 -6.50 -34.25
C ILE A 433 60.00 -6.85 -35.67
N VAL A 434 59.05 -7.15 -36.56
CA VAL A 434 59.30 -7.53 -37.97
C VAL A 434 59.93 -6.35 -38.73
N ASN A 435 59.40 -5.13 -38.59
CA ASN A 435 60.00 -3.95 -39.20
C ASN A 435 61.36 -3.58 -38.59
N GLY A 436 61.57 -3.90 -37.31
CA GLY A 436 62.87 -3.78 -36.63
C GLY A 436 63.93 -4.61 -37.32
N SER A 437 63.63 -5.88 -37.57
CA SER A 437 64.49 -6.78 -38.36
C SER A 437 64.72 -6.25 -39.77
N ALA A 438 63.66 -5.88 -40.49
CA ALA A 438 63.78 -5.37 -41.86
C ALA A 438 64.59 -4.06 -41.96
N THR A 439 64.54 -3.21 -40.93
CA THR A 439 65.36 -1.98 -40.85
C THR A 439 66.82 -2.32 -40.54
N SER A 440 67.08 -3.33 -39.71
CA SER A 440 68.44 -3.78 -39.37
C SER A 440 69.25 -4.20 -40.59
N HIS A 441 68.60 -4.74 -41.63
CA HIS A 441 69.27 -5.21 -42.86
C HIS A 441 69.87 -4.05 -43.69
N LEU A 442 69.42 -2.82 -43.45
CA LEU A 442 69.96 -1.60 -44.07
C LEU A 442 70.89 -0.82 -43.13
N ALA A 443 71.03 -1.24 -41.87
CA ALA A 443 71.84 -0.56 -40.87
C ALA A 443 73.31 -1.05 -40.88
N PRO A 444 74.28 -0.23 -40.45
CA PRO A 444 75.65 -0.69 -40.18
C PRO A 444 75.65 -1.82 -39.16
N THR A 445 76.59 -2.77 -39.27
CA THR A 445 76.62 -4.03 -38.49
C THR A 445 76.42 -3.82 -36.98
N ASP A 446 77.12 -2.87 -36.36
CA ASP A 446 77.01 -2.58 -34.92
C ASP A 446 75.61 -2.08 -34.51
N HIS A 447 74.88 -1.41 -35.40
CA HIS A 447 73.51 -0.92 -35.15
C HIS A 447 72.47 -1.98 -35.50
N ALA A 448 72.73 -2.78 -36.53
CA ALA A 448 71.88 -3.90 -36.93
C ALA A 448 71.76 -4.95 -35.81
N ASP A 449 72.88 -5.31 -35.18
CA ASP A 449 72.91 -6.30 -34.09
C ASP A 449 72.15 -5.78 -32.85
N LYS A 450 72.40 -4.53 -32.45
CA LYS A 450 71.71 -3.87 -31.32
C LYS A 450 70.21 -3.74 -31.55
N LEU A 451 69.80 -3.40 -32.79
CA LEU A 451 68.40 -3.27 -33.14
C LEU A 451 67.70 -4.63 -33.09
N THR A 452 68.34 -5.68 -33.63
CA THR A 452 67.82 -7.04 -33.59
C THR A 452 67.71 -7.58 -32.16
N GLU A 453 68.70 -7.31 -31.31
CA GLU A 453 68.65 -7.64 -29.87
C GLU A 453 67.51 -6.90 -29.16
N SER A 454 67.34 -5.61 -29.42
CA SER A 454 66.22 -4.81 -28.87
C SER A 454 64.85 -5.34 -29.29
N CYS A 455 64.70 -5.80 -30.54
CA CYS A 455 63.48 -6.47 -31.01
C CYS A 455 63.23 -7.81 -30.31
N ARG A 456 64.28 -8.58 -30.05
CA ARG A 456 64.20 -9.86 -29.34
C ARG A 456 63.79 -9.66 -27.87
N ASP A 457 64.39 -8.68 -27.20
CA ASP A 457 64.04 -8.30 -25.84
C ASP A 457 62.60 -7.78 -25.74
N CYS A 458 62.17 -6.96 -26.71
CA CYS A 458 60.78 -6.50 -26.82
C CYS A 458 59.80 -7.68 -26.88
N GLY A 459 60.10 -8.69 -27.70
CA GLY A 459 59.31 -9.91 -27.79
C GLY A 459 59.27 -10.70 -26.48
N TYR A 460 60.42 -10.94 -25.84
CA TYR A 460 60.47 -11.73 -24.61
C TYR A 460 59.80 -11.05 -23.42
N HIS A 461 59.98 -9.74 -23.23
CA HIS A 461 59.27 -9.00 -22.19
C HIS A 461 57.75 -9.02 -22.40
N SER A 462 57.30 -8.93 -23.67
CA SER A 462 55.89 -9.03 -24.02
C SER A 462 55.32 -10.43 -23.72
N LEU A 463 56.06 -11.50 -24.02
CA LEU A 463 55.68 -12.87 -23.70
C LEU A 463 55.67 -13.16 -22.19
N ASP A 464 56.62 -12.61 -21.43
CA ASP A 464 56.63 -12.70 -19.96
C ASP A 464 55.39 -12.03 -19.35
N TYR A 465 55.01 -10.85 -19.85
CA TYR A 465 53.79 -10.17 -19.44
C TYR A 465 52.53 -10.98 -19.74
N LEU A 466 52.40 -11.52 -20.97
CA LEU A 466 51.26 -12.35 -21.36
C LEU A 466 51.14 -13.62 -20.50
N ASN A 467 52.27 -14.26 -20.17
CA ASN A 467 52.28 -15.41 -19.27
C ASN A 467 51.78 -15.07 -17.86
N LYS A 468 52.13 -13.91 -17.31
CA LYS A 468 51.62 -13.47 -15.99
C LYS A 468 50.12 -13.21 -16.00
N LEU A 469 49.55 -12.80 -17.13
CA LEU A 469 48.11 -12.62 -17.31
C LEU A 469 47.33 -13.95 -17.39
N LYS A 470 47.97 -15.09 -17.67
CA LYS A 470 47.29 -16.40 -17.74
C LYS A 470 46.80 -16.92 -16.39
N ASP A 471 47.53 -16.62 -15.32
CA ASP A 471 47.25 -17.18 -14.00
C ASP A 471 46.15 -16.39 -13.26
N LYS A 472 45.16 -17.12 -12.73
CA LYS A 472 44.01 -16.55 -12.02
C LYS A 472 44.44 -15.77 -10.77
N HIS A 473 45.56 -16.13 -10.14
CA HIS A 473 46.09 -15.49 -8.93
C HIS A 473 47.04 -14.32 -9.21
N SER A 474 47.91 -14.41 -10.22
CA SER A 474 48.84 -13.33 -10.61
C SER A 474 48.15 -12.08 -11.18
N ARG A 475 46.94 -12.20 -11.75
CA ARG A 475 46.19 -11.08 -12.34
C ARG A 475 45.78 -9.98 -11.36
N ARG A 476 45.64 -10.32 -10.07
CA ARG A 476 45.19 -9.40 -9.01
C ARG A 476 46.32 -8.52 -8.45
N GLY A 477 47.57 -8.87 -8.73
CA GLY A 477 48.70 -8.01 -8.46
C GLY A 477 48.71 -6.82 -9.42
N THR A 478 49.30 -5.71 -8.99
CA THR A 478 49.71 -4.64 -9.90
C THR A 478 50.73 -5.22 -10.87
N LEU A 479 50.28 -5.77 -12.00
CA LEU A 479 51.12 -6.03 -13.15
C LEU A 479 51.56 -4.65 -13.64
N GLY A 480 52.67 -4.17 -13.09
CA GLY A 480 53.19 -2.84 -13.40
C GLY A 480 53.46 -2.78 -14.90
N ALA A 481 52.78 -1.87 -15.59
CA ALA A 481 53.02 -1.55 -16.99
C ALA A 481 54.50 -1.20 -17.27
N GLY A 482 55.30 -0.94 -16.23
CA GLY A 482 56.74 -0.74 -16.31
C GLY A 482 57.52 -1.88 -16.99
N ASN A 483 57.07 -3.13 -16.92
CA ASN A 483 57.72 -4.24 -17.63
C ASN A 483 57.38 -4.28 -19.13
N VAL A 484 56.24 -3.69 -19.56
CA VAL A 484 55.81 -3.67 -20.97
C VAL A 484 56.26 -2.40 -21.67
N VAL A 485 56.33 -1.27 -20.95
CA VAL A 485 56.95 -0.02 -21.44
C VAL A 485 58.46 -0.21 -21.69
N ALA A 486 59.09 -1.16 -20.98
CA ALA A 486 60.47 -1.58 -21.24
C ALA A 486 60.66 -2.26 -22.61
N CYS A 487 59.59 -2.71 -23.29
CA CYS A 487 59.68 -3.37 -24.59
C CYS A 487 60.02 -2.42 -25.74
N SER A 488 59.47 -1.21 -25.76
CA SER A 488 59.58 -0.28 -26.90
C SER A 488 60.53 0.90 -26.64
N SER A 489 60.79 1.25 -25.38
CA SER A 489 61.71 2.36 -25.04
C SER A 489 63.16 2.15 -25.51
N PRO A 490 63.78 0.96 -25.39
CA PRO A 490 65.13 0.71 -25.91
C PRO A 490 65.18 0.74 -27.44
N LEU A 491 64.12 0.26 -28.09
CA LEU A 491 63.94 0.24 -29.54
C LEU A 491 63.88 1.68 -30.09
N ILE A 492 63.05 2.54 -29.49
CA ILE A 492 62.94 3.96 -29.85
C ILE A 492 64.26 4.69 -29.62
N LYS A 493 64.93 4.48 -28.48
CA LYS A 493 66.24 5.11 -28.19
C LYS A 493 67.34 4.71 -29.17
N THR A 494 67.36 3.44 -29.57
CA THR A 494 68.32 2.94 -30.56
C THR A 494 68.07 3.55 -31.94
N LEU A 495 66.81 3.85 -32.27
CA LEU A 495 66.42 4.50 -33.52
C LEU A 495 66.67 6.01 -33.52
N GLU A 496 66.45 6.69 -32.40
CA GLU A 496 66.80 8.12 -32.24
C GLU A 496 68.29 8.33 -32.50
N ALA A 497 69.16 7.49 -31.90
CA ALA A 497 70.60 7.54 -32.15
C ALA A 497 70.98 7.25 -33.62
N PHE A 498 70.18 6.42 -34.32
CA PHE A 498 70.40 6.10 -35.73
C PHE A 498 69.99 7.25 -36.65
N LEU A 499 68.86 7.90 -36.36
CA LEU A 499 68.37 9.07 -37.12
C LEU A 499 69.31 10.27 -36.95
N GLU A 500 69.79 10.53 -35.74
CA GLU A 500 70.79 11.59 -35.49
C GLU A 500 72.08 11.39 -36.30
N LEU A 501 72.49 10.13 -36.54
CA LEU A 501 73.63 9.82 -37.39
C LEU A 501 73.34 10.11 -38.87
N GLY A 502 72.12 9.82 -39.34
CA GLY A 502 71.67 10.17 -40.68
C GLY A 502 71.68 11.68 -40.93
N ASP A 503 71.12 12.44 -39.98
CA ASP A 503 71.11 13.90 -40.03
C ASP A 503 72.52 14.50 -40.05
N LEU A 504 73.47 13.88 -39.34
CA LEU A 504 74.86 14.29 -39.35
C LEU A 504 75.52 14.04 -40.71
N VAL A 505 75.25 12.89 -41.35
CA VAL A 505 75.75 12.58 -42.70
C VAL A 505 75.16 13.54 -43.73
N ASP A 506 73.87 13.81 -43.68
CA ASP A 506 73.21 14.76 -44.59
C ASP A 506 73.79 16.18 -44.43
N LYS A 507 74.09 16.57 -43.18
CA LYS A 507 74.75 17.85 -42.89
C LYS A 507 76.17 17.90 -43.44
N GLU A 508 76.96 16.83 -43.28
CA GLU A 508 78.32 16.74 -43.85
C GLU A 508 78.28 16.72 -45.39
N MET A 509 77.32 16.03 -46.00
CA MET A 509 77.11 16.02 -47.45
C MET A 509 76.72 17.40 -47.97
N ALA A 510 75.80 18.10 -47.30
CA ALA A 510 75.42 19.47 -47.64
C ALA A 510 76.61 20.44 -47.50
N THR A 511 77.40 20.29 -46.43
CA THR A 511 78.62 21.08 -46.21
C THR A 511 79.66 20.81 -47.29
N THR A 512 79.85 19.55 -47.67
CA THR A 512 80.75 19.15 -48.75
C THR A 512 80.28 19.69 -50.09
N SER A 513 78.98 19.60 -50.40
CA SER A 513 78.39 20.17 -51.62
C SER A 513 78.60 21.68 -51.68
N ALA A 514 78.35 22.40 -50.59
CA ALA A 514 78.60 23.84 -50.50
C ALA A 514 80.09 24.18 -50.68
N ALA A 515 81.00 23.37 -50.12
CA ALA A 515 82.43 23.55 -50.31
C ALA A 515 82.86 23.28 -51.77
N VAL A 516 82.25 22.30 -52.44
CA VAL A 516 82.47 22.03 -53.87
C VAL A 516 81.97 23.18 -54.72
N GLU A 517 80.77 23.69 -54.46
CA GLU A 517 80.21 24.86 -55.17
C GLU A 517 81.10 26.11 -54.99
N ASP A 518 81.60 26.35 -53.78
CA ASP A 518 82.51 27.47 -53.53
C ASP A 518 83.87 27.29 -54.23
N ALA A 519 84.41 26.06 -54.27
CA ALA A 519 85.62 25.75 -55.02
C ALA A 519 85.41 25.95 -56.54
N VAL A 520 84.28 25.53 -57.08
CA VAL A 520 83.90 25.77 -58.49
C VAL A 520 83.83 27.27 -58.76
N ARG A 521 83.18 28.05 -57.89
CA ARG A 521 83.11 29.51 -58.01
C ARG A 521 84.50 30.16 -58.01
N ARG A 522 85.40 29.73 -57.12
CA ARG A 522 86.79 30.24 -57.10
C ARG A 522 87.57 29.86 -58.35
N ILE A 523 87.37 28.66 -58.90
CA ILE A 523 87.98 28.27 -60.18
C ILE A 523 87.45 29.13 -61.32
N GLU A 524 86.14 29.38 -61.38
CA GLU A 524 85.53 30.27 -62.36
C GLU A 524 86.07 31.71 -62.24
N GLU A 525 86.21 32.24 -61.03
CA GLU A 525 86.83 33.55 -60.76
C GLU A 525 88.29 33.58 -61.21
N MET A 526 89.09 32.56 -60.86
CA MET A 526 90.49 32.45 -61.32
C MET A 526 90.58 32.33 -62.84
N MET A 527 89.70 31.59 -63.48
CA MET A 527 89.65 31.47 -64.95
C MET A 527 89.26 32.79 -65.61
N ASN A 528 88.31 33.53 -65.03
CA ASN A 528 87.93 34.86 -65.50
C ASN A 528 89.06 35.87 -65.29
N GLN A 529 89.74 35.85 -64.14
CA GLN A 529 90.90 36.69 -63.86
C GLN A 529 92.06 36.38 -64.82
N ALA A 530 92.35 35.10 -65.06
CA ALA A 530 93.36 34.69 -66.05
C ALA A 530 92.97 35.11 -67.48
N ARG A 531 91.68 35.09 -67.83
CA ARG A 531 91.20 35.65 -69.11
C ARG A 531 91.47 37.15 -69.21
N VAL A 532 91.14 37.93 -68.16
CA VAL A 532 91.36 39.37 -68.10
C VAL A 532 92.86 39.73 -68.13
N GLU A 533 93.70 39.00 -67.40
CA GLU A 533 95.16 39.20 -67.40
C GLU A 533 95.78 38.79 -68.74
N SER A 534 95.29 37.72 -69.39
CA SER A 534 95.74 37.33 -70.74
C SER A 534 95.21 38.25 -71.84
N SER A 535 94.13 39.01 -71.60
CA SER A 535 93.65 40.07 -72.50
C SER A 535 94.44 41.38 -72.35
N GLY A 536 95.53 41.41 -71.59
CA GLY A 536 96.38 42.58 -71.40
C GLY A 536 97.21 42.95 -72.63
N VAL A 537 96.76 43.97 -73.38
CA VAL A 537 97.56 44.96 -74.16
C VAL A 537 98.47 44.43 -75.31
N LYS A 538 98.62 43.12 -75.50
CA LYS A 538 99.37 42.51 -76.62
C LYS A 538 98.52 41.81 -77.68
N LEU A 539 97.20 41.90 -77.59
CA LEU A 539 96.27 41.41 -78.62
C LEU A 539 95.46 42.53 -79.30
N GLU A 540 95.73 43.80 -78.99
CA GLU A 540 95.37 44.97 -79.84
C GLU A 540 96.52 45.35 -80.79
N VAL A 541 97.25 44.36 -81.30
CA VAL A 541 98.14 44.50 -82.47
C VAL A 541 97.67 43.50 -83.53
N ASN A 542 96.38 43.58 -83.85
CA ASN A 542 95.79 43.10 -85.10
C ASN A 542 94.41 43.78 -85.27
N GLU A 543 94.42 45.11 -85.27
CA GLU A 543 93.40 45.88 -85.98
C GLU A 543 93.99 46.36 -87.31
N ARG A 544 93.70 45.63 -88.39
CA ARG A 544 93.51 46.13 -89.75
C ARG A 544 92.99 45.06 -90.69
#